data_AF-A0A942GJN1-F1
#
_entry.id   AF-A0A942GJN1-F1
#
_cell.length_a   1.000
_cell.length_b   1.000
_cell.length_c   1.000
_cell.angle_alpha   90.00
_cell.angle_beta   90.00
_cell.angle_gamma   90.00
#
_symmetry.space_group_name_H-M   'P 1'
#
loop_
_entity.id
_entity.type
_entity.pdbx_description
1 polymer ?
#
loop_
_entity_poly.entity_id
_entity_poly.type
_entity_poly.pdbx_seq_one_letter_code
_entity_poly.pdbx_strand_id
1 'polypeptide(L)'
;MLRPDNMARYPDVDLKLGIKSSLPDVKATLGLLMMIWRASNSPAEIAYSKQVGDTIEIADDLAARLTDKYRPIYFGSGITDEQFLERVNNNQLFKSQLESLIVAFELIWRLAKVKFVGNMANSFERTGGKRYDKRLYFTKNMDILDSLLLSDDEQYSRVLLSWLGFGAAGAQTRFITALLQLLVCLSEEAVYKLADGERDIIFNMNSVYAKLLTGGESVDINDTREPKGPLRILKSTLSERMNPFLSYSNTSGVAIASDEKERLAAYQKRVDAYLSLTNAKHIMSTEPQTEIAGDEPAPEVGTTEVPRATSGKNVILYGVPGSGKSYTIGELYCNDENRMERIVFGVA
;
A
#
# COMPACT_ATOMS: atom_id res chain seq x y z
N MET A 1 -12.64 -36.07 -18.57
CA MET A 1 -13.48 -35.03 -17.94
C MET A 1 -12.54 -34.01 -17.33
N LEU A 2 -12.59 -32.75 -17.78
CA LEU A 2 -11.75 -31.68 -17.24
C LEU A 2 -12.29 -31.25 -15.87
N ARG A 3 -11.43 -31.21 -14.85
CA ARG A 3 -11.75 -30.77 -13.48
C ARG A 3 -10.86 -29.56 -13.14
N PRO A 4 -11.27 -28.69 -12.19
CA PRO A 4 -10.41 -27.61 -11.72
C PRO A 4 -9.14 -28.13 -11.04
N ASP A 5 -8.07 -27.35 -11.13
CA ASP A 5 -6.84 -27.57 -10.36
C ASP A 5 -7.03 -27.15 -8.89
N ASN A 6 -6.10 -27.59 -8.04
CA ASN A 6 -6.05 -27.15 -6.66
C ASN A 6 -5.83 -25.63 -6.57
N MET A 7 -6.39 -25.03 -5.52
CA MET A 7 -6.22 -23.60 -5.27
C MET A 7 -4.74 -23.24 -5.10
N ALA A 8 -4.30 -22.21 -5.84
CA ALA A 8 -2.96 -21.66 -5.67
C ALA A 8 -2.74 -21.16 -4.24
N ARG A 9 -1.55 -21.44 -3.68
CA ARG A 9 -1.11 -20.87 -2.42
C ARG A 9 -0.32 -19.60 -2.70
N TYR A 10 -0.68 -18.50 -2.05
CA TYR A 10 0.02 -17.23 -2.14
C TYR A 10 0.88 -17.03 -0.88
N PRO A 11 2.06 -16.37 -1.00
CA PRO A 11 2.86 -16.03 0.16
C PRO A 11 2.16 -14.98 1.04
N ASP A 12 2.53 -14.97 2.32
CA ASP A 12 2.06 -13.95 3.27
C ASP A 12 2.50 -12.55 2.82
N VAL A 13 1.63 -11.57 3.08
CA VAL A 13 1.88 -10.17 2.74
C VAL A 13 2.79 -9.53 3.80
N ASP A 14 3.93 -8.98 3.38
CA ASP A 14 4.76 -8.11 4.23
C ASP A 14 4.04 -6.78 4.49
N LEU A 15 3.63 -6.56 5.74
CA LEU A 15 2.88 -5.38 6.19
C LEU A 15 3.71 -4.09 6.23
N LYS A 16 5.04 -4.15 6.04
CA LYS A 16 5.92 -2.97 5.94
C LYS A 16 5.79 -1.99 7.12
N LEU A 17 5.53 -2.50 8.34
CA LEU A 17 5.27 -1.67 9.52
C LEU A 17 6.50 -0.87 10.01
N GLY A 18 7.71 -1.24 9.56
CA GLY A 18 8.98 -0.66 10.03
C GLY A 18 9.69 0.28 9.05
N ILE A 19 9.16 0.51 7.85
CA ILE A 19 9.86 1.30 6.81
C ILE A 19 9.44 2.77 6.80
N LYS A 20 10.29 3.66 6.29
CA LYS A 20 9.97 5.09 6.16
C LYS A 20 9.25 5.35 4.84
N SER A 21 7.94 5.08 4.79
CA SER A 21 7.12 5.29 3.59
C SER A 21 6.07 6.36 3.82
N SER A 22 6.26 7.53 3.22
CA SER A 22 5.28 8.62 3.22
C SER A 22 4.76 8.86 1.82
N LEU A 23 3.47 9.17 1.72
CA LEU A 23 2.82 9.61 0.50
C LEU A 23 2.08 10.91 0.84
N PRO A 24 2.57 12.09 0.41
CA PRO A 24 1.78 13.32 0.43
C PRO A 24 0.75 13.30 -0.70
N ASP A 25 -0.21 14.23 -0.71
CA ASP A 25 -1.21 14.40 -1.78
C ASP A 25 -1.89 13.07 -2.19
N VAL A 26 -2.32 12.31 -1.19
CA VAL A 26 -2.92 10.98 -1.32
C VAL A 26 -4.17 11.05 -2.20
N LYS A 27 -5.02 12.08 -2.05
CA LYS A 27 -6.21 12.26 -2.90
C LYS A 27 -5.83 12.41 -4.37
N ALA A 28 -4.88 13.30 -4.68
CA ALA A 28 -4.43 13.51 -6.05
C ALA A 28 -3.83 12.22 -6.63
N THR A 29 -3.11 11.46 -5.82
CA THR A 29 -2.45 10.22 -6.23
C THR A 29 -3.45 9.12 -6.56
N LEU A 30 -4.44 8.88 -5.70
CA LEU A 30 -5.53 7.94 -5.97
C LEU A 30 -6.41 8.44 -7.12
N GLY A 31 -6.66 9.74 -7.20
CA GLY A 31 -7.39 10.36 -8.31
C GLY A 31 -6.75 10.04 -9.65
N LEU A 32 -5.43 10.24 -9.77
CA LEU A 32 -4.71 9.94 -10.99
C LEU A 32 -4.67 8.43 -11.31
N LEU A 33 -4.53 7.55 -10.30
CA LEU A 33 -4.61 6.10 -10.48
C LEU A 33 -5.96 5.71 -11.12
N MET A 34 -7.07 6.23 -10.59
CA MET A 34 -8.41 6.00 -11.13
C MET A 34 -8.55 6.60 -12.54
N MET A 35 -7.94 7.76 -12.80
CA MET A 35 -7.97 8.37 -14.11
C MET A 35 -7.25 7.54 -15.17
N ILE A 36 -6.07 7.00 -14.82
CA ILE A 36 -5.30 6.08 -15.67
C ILE A 36 -6.12 4.84 -15.99
N TRP A 37 -6.75 4.23 -14.98
CA TRP A 37 -7.63 3.08 -15.16
C TRP A 37 -8.76 3.36 -16.15
N ARG A 38 -9.50 4.46 -15.94
CA ARG A 38 -10.63 4.84 -16.80
C ARG A 38 -10.22 5.20 -18.22
N ALA A 39 -9.08 5.86 -18.40
CA ALA A 39 -8.58 6.22 -19.73
C ALA A 39 -7.98 5.01 -20.49
N SER A 40 -7.69 3.92 -19.78
CA SER A 40 -7.07 2.71 -20.35
C SER A 40 -8.05 1.55 -20.57
N ASN A 41 -9.35 1.76 -20.35
CA ASN A 41 -10.41 0.76 -20.51
C ASN A 41 -10.19 -0.50 -19.66
N SER A 42 -9.93 -0.33 -18.36
CA SER A 42 -9.89 -1.41 -17.36
C SER A 42 -8.89 -2.55 -17.67
N PRO A 43 -7.60 -2.24 -17.87
CA PRO A 43 -6.59 -3.24 -18.21
C PRO A 43 -6.21 -4.09 -16.98
N ALA A 44 -5.69 -5.31 -17.18
CA ALA A 44 -5.12 -6.10 -16.08
C ALA A 44 -3.82 -5.47 -15.52
N GLU A 45 -3.01 -4.85 -16.38
CA GLU A 45 -1.77 -4.19 -16.01
C GLU A 45 -1.45 -3.04 -16.96
N ILE A 46 -0.64 -2.08 -16.50
CA ILE A 46 -0.16 -0.96 -17.33
C ILE A 46 1.21 -0.47 -16.88
N ALA A 47 2.14 -0.33 -17.82
CA ALA A 47 3.33 0.51 -17.63
C ALA A 47 2.91 1.96 -17.87
N TYR A 48 2.96 2.79 -16.83
CA TYR A 48 2.33 4.11 -16.86
C TYR A 48 3.33 5.27 -17.00
N SER A 49 4.62 4.97 -16.96
CA SER A 49 5.67 5.98 -16.98
C SER A 49 6.74 5.71 -18.03
N LYS A 50 7.48 6.76 -18.36
CA LYS A 50 8.72 6.74 -19.14
C LYS A 50 9.82 7.49 -18.40
N GLN A 51 11.07 7.06 -18.61
CA GLN A 51 12.24 7.71 -18.06
C GLN A 51 12.51 9.08 -18.71
N VAL A 52 12.75 10.11 -17.88
CA VAL A 52 13.19 11.45 -18.28
C VAL A 52 14.36 11.87 -17.39
N GLY A 53 15.58 11.64 -17.85
CA GLY A 53 16.79 11.84 -17.05
C GLY A 53 16.78 10.94 -15.82
N ASP A 54 16.97 11.52 -14.63
CA ASP A 54 16.88 10.81 -13.34
C ASP A 54 15.44 10.75 -12.77
N THR A 55 14.45 11.20 -13.54
CA THR A 55 13.03 11.22 -13.14
C THR A 55 12.19 10.37 -14.08
N ILE A 56 10.90 10.26 -13.77
CA ILE A 56 9.91 9.66 -14.66
C ILE A 56 8.75 10.62 -14.90
N GLU A 57 8.14 10.48 -16.07
CA GLU A 57 6.93 11.18 -16.49
C GLU A 57 5.93 10.17 -17.04
N ILE A 58 4.71 10.61 -17.31
CA ILE A 58 3.69 9.78 -17.95
C ILE A 58 4.14 9.27 -19.32
N ALA A 59 3.80 8.02 -19.65
CA ALA A 59 4.01 7.46 -20.99
C ALA A 59 3.18 8.21 -22.04
N ASP A 60 3.72 8.42 -23.24
CA ASP A 60 3.12 9.30 -24.27
C ASP A 60 1.73 8.83 -24.73
N ASP A 61 1.54 7.52 -24.90
CA ASP A 61 0.26 6.92 -25.26
C ASP A 61 -0.79 7.10 -24.15
N LEU A 62 -0.35 7.01 -22.89
CA LEU A 62 -1.22 7.23 -21.74
C LEU A 62 -1.55 8.71 -21.54
N ALA A 63 -0.60 9.62 -21.81
CA ALA A 63 -0.83 11.06 -21.82
C ALA A 63 -1.94 11.43 -22.82
N ALA A 64 -1.85 10.92 -24.05
CA ALA A 64 -2.86 11.15 -25.08
C ALA A 64 -4.24 10.64 -24.64
N ARG A 65 -4.33 9.42 -24.10
CA ARG A 65 -5.59 8.84 -23.60
C ARG A 65 -6.21 9.64 -22.45
N LEU A 66 -5.40 10.08 -21.49
CA LEU A 66 -5.89 10.94 -20.40
C LEU A 66 -6.42 12.26 -20.94
N THR A 67 -5.65 12.93 -21.78
CA THR A 67 -6.04 14.20 -22.41
C THR A 67 -7.36 14.02 -23.17
N ASP A 68 -7.48 13.02 -24.04
CA ASP A 68 -8.70 12.79 -24.82
C ASP A 68 -9.94 12.54 -23.93
N LYS A 69 -9.80 11.78 -22.84
CA LYS A 69 -10.91 11.51 -21.93
C LYS A 69 -11.34 12.74 -21.14
N TYR A 70 -10.40 13.51 -20.60
CA TYR A 70 -10.70 14.56 -19.62
C TYR A 70 -10.77 15.98 -20.19
N ARG A 71 -10.25 16.21 -21.40
CA ARG A 71 -10.26 17.51 -22.10
C ARG A 71 -11.64 18.16 -22.16
N PRO A 72 -12.74 17.46 -22.47
CA PRO A 72 -14.06 18.08 -22.53
C PRO A 72 -14.47 18.81 -21.23
N ILE A 73 -13.95 18.37 -20.07
CA ILE A 73 -14.29 18.94 -18.76
C ILE A 73 -13.32 20.05 -18.37
N TYR A 74 -12.01 19.80 -18.41
CA TYR A 74 -11.04 20.79 -17.95
C TYR A 74 -10.89 21.96 -18.92
N PHE A 75 -11.07 21.74 -20.24
CA PHE A 75 -11.02 22.81 -21.23
C PHE A 75 -12.18 23.79 -21.04
N GLY A 76 -13.38 23.28 -20.71
CA GLY A 76 -14.53 24.10 -20.33
C GLY A 76 -14.30 24.96 -19.08
N SER A 77 -13.26 24.67 -18.31
CA SER A 77 -12.83 25.43 -17.13
C SER A 77 -11.60 26.33 -17.40
N GLY A 78 -11.20 26.50 -18.66
CA GLY A 78 -10.08 27.35 -19.06
C GLY A 78 -8.69 26.75 -18.80
N ILE A 79 -8.59 25.44 -18.59
CA ILE A 79 -7.32 24.72 -18.37
C ILE A 79 -6.80 24.20 -19.72
N THR A 80 -5.53 24.42 -20.01
CA THR A 80 -4.89 23.89 -21.24
C THR A 80 -4.38 22.46 -21.03
N ASP A 81 -4.10 21.76 -22.14
CA ASP A 81 -3.53 20.41 -22.09
C ASP A 81 -2.14 20.41 -21.39
N GLU A 82 -1.34 21.45 -21.59
CA GLU A 82 -0.03 21.61 -20.95
C GLU A 82 -0.17 21.73 -19.42
N GLN A 83 -1.11 22.56 -18.94
CA GLN A 83 -1.39 22.70 -17.51
C GLN A 83 -1.93 21.39 -16.90
N PHE A 84 -2.75 20.66 -17.66
CA PHE A 84 -3.24 19.35 -17.27
C PHE A 84 -2.10 18.34 -17.09
N LEU A 85 -1.25 18.19 -18.12
CA LEU A 85 -0.14 17.25 -18.10
C LEU A 85 0.95 17.65 -17.10
N GLU A 86 1.16 18.93 -16.84
CA GLU A 86 2.04 19.40 -15.77
C GLU A 86 1.56 18.89 -14.39
N ARG A 87 0.25 18.99 -14.10
CA ARG A 87 -0.32 18.45 -12.86
C ARG A 87 -0.22 16.93 -12.77
N VAL A 88 -0.42 16.24 -13.89
CA VAL A 88 -0.23 14.79 -13.99
C VAL A 88 1.22 14.41 -13.66
N ASN A 89 2.21 15.03 -14.31
CA ASN A 89 3.63 14.71 -14.11
C ASN A 89 4.17 15.15 -12.75
N ASN A 90 3.51 16.10 -12.08
CA ASN A 90 3.82 16.51 -10.70
C ASN A 90 3.16 15.64 -9.62
N ASN A 91 2.38 14.64 -10.01
CA ASN A 91 1.72 13.72 -9.09
C ASN A 91 2.68 12.72 -8.42
N GLN A 92 2.33 12.21 -7.23
CA GLN A 92 3.17 11.25 -6.51
C GLN A 92 3.33 9.90 -7.22
N LEU A 93 2.45 9.53 -8.16
CA LEU A 93 2.71 8.36 -9.04
C LEU A 93 4.08 8.43 -9.72
N PHE A 94 4.58 9.63 -9.98
CA PHE A 94 5.88 9.88 -10.62
C PHE A 94 6.94 10.35 -9.62
N LYS A 95 6.55 11.11 -8.58
CA LYS A 95 7.49 11.71 -7.62
C LYS A 95 7.85 10.83 -6.42
N SER A 96 6.96 9.94 -5.99
CA SER A 96 7.22 9.06 -4.84
C SER A 96 8.08 7.85 -5.19
N GLN A 97 8.79 7.34 -4.19
CA GLN A 97 9.50 6.06 -4.28
C GLN A 97 8.49 4.92 -4.40
N LEU A 98 8.89 3.82 -5.06
CA LEU A 98 8.08 2.62 -5.24
C LEU A 98 7.48 2.11 -3.92
N GLU A 99 8.26 2.11 -2.83
CA GLU A 99 7.79 1.63 -1.53
C GLU A 99 6.60 2.41 -0.98
N SER A 100 6.55 3.74 -1.17
CA SER A 100 5.38 4.52 -0.77
C SER A 100 4.13 4.13 -1.56
N LEU A 101 4.29 3.83 -2.85
CA LEU A 101 3.20 3.38 -3.72
C LEU A 101 2.74 1.96 -3.37
N ILE A 102 3.68 1.05 -3.04
CA ILE A 102 3.37 -0.29 -2.54
C ILE A 102 2.52 -0.20 -1.26
N VAL A 103 2.96 0.60 -0.27
CA VAL A 103 2.19 0.73 0.98
C VAL A 103 0.79 1.26 0.72
N ALA A 104 0.63 2.26 -0.15
CA ALA A 104 -0.68 2.79 -0.50
C ALA A 104 -1.55 1.76 -1.25
N PHE A 105 -1.09 1.28 -2.40
CA PHE A 105 -1.92 0.52 -3.32
C PHE A 105 -2.01 -0.97 -3.00
N GLU A 106 -1.03 -1.56 -2.32
CA GLU A 106 -1.05 -2.98 -1.96
C GLU A 106 -1.55 -3.21 -0.54
N LEU A 107 -1.19 -2.35 0.42
CA LEU A 107 -1.47 -2.61 1.83
C LEU A 107 -2.71 -1.87 2.35
N ILE A 108 -2.93 -0.63 1.92
CA ILE A 108 -4.07 0.17 2.39
C ILE A 108 -5.31 -0.12 1.55
N TRP A 109 -5.29 0.21 0.25
CA TRP A 109 -6.51 0.09 -0.59
C TRP A 109 -6.57 -1.19 -1.44
N ARG A 110 -5.47 -1.94 -1.55
CA ARG A 110 -5.36 -3.17 -2.35
C ARG A 110 -5.84 -3.00 -3.80
N LEU A 111 -5.57 -1.85 -4.41
CA LEU A 111 -6.01 -1.48 -5.77
C LEU A 111 -5.10 -2.05 -6.85
N ALA A 112 -3.80 -2.11 -6.60
CA ALA A 112 -2.83 -2.61 -7.55
C ALA A 112 -1.54 -3.06 -6.86
N LYS A 113 -0.87 -4.06 -7.44
CA LYS A 113 0.56 -4.29 -7.18
C LYS A 113 1.40 -3.33 -8.01
N VAL A 114 2.50 -2.85 -7.44
CA VAL A 114 3.40 -1.90 -8.10
C VAL A 114 4.78 -2.50 -8.22
N LYS A 115 5.33 -2.52 -9.44
CA LYS A 115 6.69 -2.99 -9.71
C LYS A 115 7.44 -2.01 -10.59
N PHE A 116 8.76 -2.11 -10.62
CA PHE A 116 9.53 -1.52 -11.70
C PHE A 116 9.25 -2.22 -13.03
N VAL A 117 9.40 -1.50 -14.13
CA VAL A 117 9.50 -2.11 -15.46
C VAL A 117 10.89 -2.76 -15.55
N GLY A 118 10.92 -4.10 -15.57
CA GLY A 118 12.16 -4.89 -15.56
C GLY A 118 12.42 -5.59 -14.22
N ASN A 119 13.57 -6.24 -14.11
CA ASN A 119 13.92 -7.03 -12.93
C ASN A 119 14.77 -6.21 -11.94
N MET A 120 14.11 -5.38 -11.15
CA MET A 120 14.75 -4.50 -10.16
C MET A 120 14.18 -4.74 -8.76
N ALA A 121 15.04 -4.74 -7.75
CA ALA A 121 14.62 -4.85 -6.36
C ALA A 121 13.89 -3.57 -5.91
N ASN A 122 12.87 -3.70 -5.05
CA ASN A 122 12.06 -2.57 -4.58
C ASN A 122 12.85 -1.47 -3.86
N SER A 123 14.07 -1.77 -3.38
CA SER A 123 14.97 -0.83 -2.70
C SER A 123 15.73 0.12 -3.63
N PHE A 124 15.63 -0.03 -4.96
CA PHE A 124 16.44 0.72 -5.93
C PHE A 124 16.29 2.25 -5.84
N GLU A 125 15.13 2.75 -5.40
CA GLU A 125 14.87 4.20 -5.30
C GLU A 125 15.17 4.79 -3.91
N ARG A 126 15.67 3.99 -2.96
CA ARG A 126 15.92 4.45 -1.58
C ARG A 126 17.03 5.50 -1.50
N THR A 127 17.98 5.47 -2.43
CA THR A 127 19.15 6.35 -2.46
C THR A 127 19.32 6.97 -3.85
N GLY A 128 19.99 8.13 -3.91
CA GLY A 128 20.36 8.77 -5.17
C GLY A 128 19.28 9.61 -5.85
N GLY A 129 18.06 9.69 -5.28
CA GLY A 129 17.00 10.60 -5.77
C GLY A 129 16.40 10.22 -7.13
N LYS A 130 16.82 9.09 -7.71
CA LYS A 130 16.38 8.63 -9.03
C LYS A 130 14.98 8.05 -8.97
N ARG A 131 14.27 8.14 -10.08
CA ARG A 131 13.03 7.40 -10.32
C ARG A 131 13.19 6.52 -11.54
N TYR A 132 12.58 5.34 -11.47
CA TYR A 132 12.59 4.34 -12.54
C TYR A 132 11.18 4.03 -12.98
N ASP A 133 11.04 3.53 -14.21
CA ASP A 133 9.76 3.20 -14.80
C ASP A 133 8.99 2.16 -13.99
N LYS A 134 7.67 2.35 -13.88
CA LYS A 134 6.80 1.55 -13.02
C LYS A 134 5.63 0.96 -13.78
N ARG A 135 5.18 -0.20 -13.31
CA ARG A 135 4.03 -0.95 -13.80
C ARG A 135 3.06 -1.21 -12.66
N LEU A 136 1.78 -1.02 -12.95
CA LEU A 136 0.66 -1.36 -12.09
C LEU A 136 0.05 -2.68 -12.56
N TYR A 137 -0.29 -3.55 -11.62
CA TYR A 137 -1.05 -4.77 -11.83
C TYR A 137 -2.32 -4.66 -11.01
N PHE A 138 -3.44 -4.36 -11.65
CA PHE A 138 -4.67 -4.03 -10.96
C PHE A 138 -5.30 -5.26 -10.32
N THR A 139 -5.97 -5.06 -9.19
CA THR A 139 -6.75 -6.10 -8.52
C THR A 139 -8.24 -5.93 -8.84
N LYS A 140 -9.05 -6.93 -8.48
CA LYS A 140 -10.51 -6.84 -8.58
C LYS A 140 -11.14 -5.66 -7.82
N ASN A 141 -10.42 -5.03 -6.89
CA ASN A 141 -10.94 -3.87 -6.17
C ASN A 141 -11.09 -2.66 -7.10
N MET A 142 -10.34 -2.62 -8.22
CA MET A 142 -10.55 -1.62 -9.26
C MET A 142 -11.88 -1.81 -9.97
N ASP A 143 -12.37 -3.04 -10.19
CA ASP A 143 -13.69 -3.26 -10.79
C ASP A 143 -14.84 -2.79 -9.88
N ILE A 144 -14.70 -2.98 -8.57
CA ILE A 144 -15.64 -2.47 -7.57
C ILE A 144 -15.67 -0.94 -7.61
N LEU A 145 -14.49 -0.32 -7.67
CA LEU A 145 -14.34 1.13 -7.77
C LEU A 145 -14.89 1.66 -9.09
N ASP A 146 -14.60 0.98 -10.20
CA ASP A 146 -15.05 1.34 -11.53
C ASP A 146 -16.56 1.30 -11.66
N SER A 147 -17.22 0.35 -10.97
CA SER A 147 -18.68 0.29 -10.89
C SER A 147 -19.29 1.59 -10.35
N LEU A 148 -18.63 2.22 -9.37
CA LEU A 148 -19.04 3.53 -8.87
C LEU A 148 -18.75 4.63 -9.89
N LEU A 149 -17.54 4.66 -10.45
CA LEU A 149 -17.15 5.68 -11.44
C LEU A 149 -18.04 5.66 -12.69
N LEU A 150 -18.47 4.48 -13.12
CA LEU A 150 -19.37 4.27 -14.26
C LEU A 150 -20.81 4.72 -13.98
N SER A 151 -21.23 4.80 -12.72
CA SER A 151 -22.59 5.22 -12.39
C SER A 151 -22.88 6.65 -12.82
N ASP A 152 -21.85 7.49 -12.92
CA ASP A 152 -21.90 8.84 -13.51
C ASP A 152 -20.49 9.29 -13.94
N ASP A 153 -20.05 8.85 -15.13
CA ASP A 153 -18.67 9.07 -15.61
C ASP A 153 -18.29 10.55 -15.66
N GLU A 154 -19.23 11.44 -16.01
CA GLU A 154 -18.97 12.88 -16.04
C GLU A 154 -18.76 13.44 -14.64
N GLN A 155 -19.67 13.15 -13.70
CA GLN A 155 -19.58 13.70 -12.35
C GLN A 155 -18.37 13.15 -11.59
N TYR A 156 -18.04 11.87 -11.76
CA TYR A 156 -16.83 11.32 -11.17
C TYR A 156 -15.57 11.85 -11.84
N SER A 157 -15.57 12.08 -13.15
CA SER A 157 -14.45 12.76 -13.82
C SER A 157 -14.21 14.17 -13.25
N ARG A 158 -15.25 14.92 -12.91
CA ARG A 158 -15.14 16.22 -12.21
C ARG A 158 -14.55 16.08 -10.80
N VAL A 159 -14.92 15.04 -10.06
CA VAL A 159 -14.32 14.71 -8.75
C VAL A 159 -12.83 14.44 -8.90
N LEU A 160 -12.43 13.57 -9.84
CA LEU A 160 -11.03 13.20 -10.05
C LEU A 160 -10.17 14.40 -10.50
N LEU A 161 -10.70 15.24 -11.39
CA LEU A 161 -10.06 16.50 -11.77
C LEU A 161 -9.92 17.46 -10.59
N SER A 162 -10.94 17.58 -9.74
CA SER A 162 -10.85 18.37 -8.51
C SER A 162 -9.78 17.84 -7.56
N TRP A 163 -9.59 16.52 -7.48
CA TRP A 163 -8.53 15.92 -6.65
C TRP A 163 -7.12 16.17 -7.20
N LEU A 164 -6.97 16.35 -8.51
CA LEU A 164 -5.72 16.80 -9.14
C LEU A 164 -5.43 18.31 -8.94
N GLY A 165 -6.35 19.05 -8.33
CA GLY A 165 -6.22 20.48 -8.08
C GLY A 165 -7.01 21.37 -9.05
N PHE A 166 -7.85 20.80 -9.91
CA PHE A 166 -8.73 21.55 -10.82
C PHE A 166 -10.10 21.79 -10.20
N GLY A 167 -10.15 22.50 -9.07
CA GLY A 167 -11.38 22.73 -8.30
C GLY A 167 -12.51 23.44 -9.07
N ALA A 168 -12.17 24.15 -10.15
CA ALA A 168 -13.14 24.76 -11.07
C ALA A 168 -14.01 23.74 -11.83
N ALA A 169 -13.66 22.44 -11.81
CA ALA A 169 -14.39 21.38 -12.50
C ALA A 169 -15.81 21.13 -11.94
N GLY A 170 -16.18 21.73 -10.79
CA GLY A 170 -17.55 21.69 -10.27
C GLY A 170 -17.94 20.37 -9.60
N ALA A 171 -17.00 19.74 -8.88
CA ALA A 171 -17.24 18.49 -8.18
C ALA A 171 -18.31 18.66 -7.07
N GLN A 172 -19.41 17.91 -7.16
CA GLN A 172 -20.46 17.97 -6.16
C GLN A 172 -20.14 17.10 -4.93
N THR A 173 -20.50 17.58 -3.74
CA THR A 173 -20.23 16.91 -2.46
C THR A 173 -20.70 15.46 -2.43
N ARG A 174 -21.89 15.14 -2.98
CA ARG A 174 -22.43 13.77 -2.96
C ARG A 174 -21.52 12.74 -3.63
N PHE A 175 -20.90 13.09 -4.76
CA PHE A 175 -20.01 12.18 -5.50
C PHE A 175 -18.66 12.04 -4.80
N ILE A 176 -18.15 13.14 -4.22
CA ILE A 176 -16.96 13.11 -3.36
C ILE A 176 -17.21 12.18 -2.17
N THR A 177 -18.31 12.37 -1.45
CA THR A 177 -18.67 11.56 -0.28
C THR A 177 -18.82 10.08 -0.65
N ALA A 178 -19.50 9.75 -1.75
CA ALA A 178 -19.66 8.37 -2.20
C ALA A 178 -18.32 7.70 -2.53
N LEU A 179 -17.42 8.41 -3.24
CA LEU A 179 -16.09 7.87 -3.56
C LEU A 179 -15.23 7.69 -2.30
N LEU A 180 -15.27 8.65 -1.37
CA LEU A 180 -14.56 8.55 -0.09
C LEU A 180 -15.08 7.38 0.76
N GLN A 181 -16.40 7.16 0.80
CA GLN A 181 -16.98 6.02 1.51
C GLN A 181 -16.47 4.69 0.95
N LEU A 182 -16.40 4.55 -0.38
CA LEU A 182 -15.87 3.34 -0.99
C LEU A 182 -14.39 3.14 -0.66
N LEU A 183 -13.57 4.19 -0.73
CA LEU A 183 -12.15 4.12 -0.35
C LEU A 183 -11.97 3.75 1.12
N VAL A 184 -12.83 4.23 2.02
CA VAL A 184 -12.81 3.84 3.44
C VAL A 184 -13.13 2.34 3.57
N CYS A 185 -14.19 1.85 2.92
CA CYS A 185 -14.53 0.42 2.91
C CYS A 185 -13.36 -0.47 2.45
N LEU A 186 -12.65 -0.06 1.39
CA LEU A 186 -11.49 -0.80 0.85
C LEU A 186 -10.28 -0.78 1.79
N SER A 187 -10.22 0.16 2.73
CA SER A 187 -9.08 0.35 3.64
C SER A 187 -9.21 -0.34 5.01
N GLU A 188 -10.34 -0.97 5.32
CA GLU A 188 -10.62 -1.48 6.68
C GLU A 188 -9.72 -2.65 7.11
N GLU A 189 -9.10 -3.35 6.15
CA GLU A 189 -8.12 -4.39 6.42
C GLU A 189 -6.69 -3.86 6.62
N ALA A 190 -6.47 -2.56 6.46
CA ALA A 190 -5.15 -1.95 6.64
C ALA A 190 -4.68 -2.07 8.09
N VAL A 191 -3.43 -2.49 8.26
CA VAL A 191 -2.80 -2.65 9.57
C VAL A 191 -1.78 -1.54 9.79
N TYR A 192 -1.84 -0.94 10.97
CA TYR A 192 -0.98 0.15 11.40
C TYR A 192 -0.25 -0.24 12.67
N LYS A 193 0.91 0.39 12.88
CA LYS A 193 1.72 0.22 14.08
C LYS A 193 2.20 1.58 14.56
N LEU A 194 2.05 1.84 15.87
CA LEU A 194 2.66 2.98 16.55
C LEU A 194 3.40 2.53 17.81
N ALA A 195 4.43 3.26 18.22
CA ALA A 195 5.04 3.13 19.53
C ALA A 195 4.32 4.01 20.57
N ASP A 196 4.07 3.45 21.75
CA ASP A 196 3.59 4.12 22.96
C ASP A 196 4.58 3.85 24.10
N GLY A 197 5.59 4.71 24.20
CA GLY A 197 6.74 4.54 25.08
C GLY A 197 7.58 3.30 24.68
N GLU A 198 7.57 2.29 25.55
CA GLU A 198 8.25 1.01 25.33
C GLU A 198 7.37 -0.05 24.66
N ARG A 199 6.07 0.23 24.49
CA ARG A 199 5.12 -0.72 23.92
C ARG A 199 4.85 -0.40 22.46
N ASP A 200 4.68 -1.46 21.67
CA ASP A 200 4.18 -1.35 20.31
C ASP A 200 2.67 -1.64 20.31
N ILE A 201 1.90 -0.76 19.67
CA ILE A 201 0.46 -0.94 19.45
C ILE A 201 0.23 -1.25 17.97
N ILE A 202 -0.37 -2.40 17.68
CA ILE A 202 -0.84 -2.79 16.35
C ILE A 202 -2.36 -2.60 16.30
N PHE A 203 -2.85 -1.88 15.30
CA PHE A 203 -4.26 -1.53 15.21
C PHE A 203 -4.73 -1.38 13.75
N ASN A 204 -6.05 -1.33 13.57
CA ASN A 204 -6.72 -0.91 12.34
C ASN A 204 -7.73 0.20 12.65
N MET A 205 -8.40 0.73 11.62
CA MET A 205 -9.38 1.80 11.84
C MET A 205 -10.61 1.36 12.65
N ASN A 206 -11.00 0.08 12.61
CA ASN A 206 -12.06 -0.46 13.46
C ASN A 206 -11.76 -0.24 14.96
N SER A 207 -10.51 -0.47 15.40
CA SER A 207 -10.09 -0.20 16.77
C SER A 207 -10.20 1.27 17.15
N VAL A 208 -9.94 2.19 16.21
CA VAL A 208 -10.08 3.64 16.42
C VAL A 208 -11.57 4.01 16.54
N TYR A 209 -12.42 3.51 15.63
CA TYR A 209 -13.86 3.74 15.67
C TYR A 209 -14.47 3.26 16.99
N ALA A 210 -14.12 2.05 17.42
CA ALA A 210 -14.60 1.48 18.68
C ALA A 210 -14.24 2.35 19.88
N LYS A 211 -13.00 2.86 19.94
CA LYS A 211 -12.53 3.71 21.04
C LYS A 211 -13.20 5.09 21.07
N LEU A 212 -13.51 5.66 19.90
CA LEU A 212 -14.28 6.90 19.80
C LEU A 212 -15.74 6.71 20.27
N LEU A 213 -16.35 5.57 19.95
CA LEU A 213 -17.75 5.30 20.28
C LEU A 213 -17.99 4.94 21.75
N THR A 214 -16.98 4.44 22.46
CA THR A 214 -17.08 4.04 23.88
C THR A 214 -16.82 5.16 24.88
N GLY A 215 -16.54 6.39 24.43
CA GLY A 215 -16.48 7.58 25.29
C GLY A 215 -15.24 8.46 25.15
N GLY A 216 -14.36 8.20 24.17
CA GLY A 216 -13.26 9.11 23.85
C GLY A 216 -13.72 10.30 23.01
N GLU A 217 -13.43 11.53 23.45
CA GLU A 217 -13.60 12.73 22.62
C GLU A 217 -12.69 12.67 21.38
N SER A 218 -11.47 12.14 21.56
CA SER A 218 -10.54 11.86 20.49
C SER A 218 -9.63 10.66 20.79
N VAL A 219 -8.97 10.16 19.75
CA VAL A 219 -7.96 9.09 19.81
C VAL A 219 -6.65 9.62 19.25
N ASP A 220 -5.61 9.61 20.06
CA ASP A 220 -4.26 9.92 19.59
C ASP A 220 -3.68 8.74 18.81
N ILE A 221 -3.17 9.03 17.61
CA ILE A 221 -2.50 8.09 16.71
C ILE A 221 -1.06 8.53 16.42
N ASN A 222 -0.52 9.45 17.21
CA ASN A 222 0.87 9.84 17.14
C ASN A 222 1.77 8.75 17.70
N ASP A 223 2.88 8.51 17.00
CA ASP A 223 3.92 7.61 17.43
C ASP A 223 4.87 8.37 18.37
N THR A 224 5.14 7.84 19.57
CA THR A 224 6.02 8.51 20.56
C THR A 224 7.49 8.55 20.13
N ARG A 225 7.87 7.81 19.08
CA ARG A 225 9.22 7.80 18.50
C ARG A 225 9.21 8.48 17.13
N GLU A 226 8.82 7.74 16.10
CA GLU A 226 8.73 8.20 14.71
C GLU A 226 7.71 7.31 13.99
N PRO A 227 6.66 7.87 13.37
CA PRO A 227 5.70 7.06 12.64
C PRO A 227 6.38 6.34 11.48
N LYS A 228 5.95 5.11 11.17
CA LYS A 228 6.52 4.26 10.11
C LYS A 228 5.43 3.54 9.32
N GLY A 229 5.79 3.08 8.13
CA GLY A 229 4.99 2.23 7.27
C GLY A 229 3.62 2.85 6.93
N PRO A 230 2.56 2.02 6.92
CA PRO A 230 1.19 2.48 6.67
C PRO A 230 0.72 3.63 7.58
N LEU A 231 1.25 3.78 8.80
CA LEU A 231 0.82 4.85 9.73
C LEU A 231 1.11 6.24 9.16
N ARG A 232 2.23 6.44 8.46
CA ARG A 232 2.55 7.73 7.83
C ARG A 232 1.49 8.12 6.80
N ILE A 233 1.06 7.16 5.98
CA ILE A 233 0.06 7.39 4.94
C ILE A 233 -1.32 7.59 5.56
N LEU A 234 -1.67 6.86 6.63
CA LEU A 234 -2.90 7.10 7.38
C LEU A 234 -2.98 8.56 7.86
N LYS A 235 -1.90 9.10 8.43
CA LYS A 235 -1.85 10.50 8.87
C LYS A 235 -2.08 11.48 7.70
N SER A 236 -1.46 11.25 6.54
CA SER A 236 -1.71 12.05 5.33
C SER A 236 -3.18 11.97 4.88
N THR A 237 -3.72 10.75 4.82
CA THR A 237 -5.09 10.43 4.41
C THR A 237 -6.13 11.14 5.28
N LEU A 238 -5.93 11.12 6.60
CA LEU A 238 -6.79 11.81 7.57
C LEU A 238 -6.65 13.34 7.48
N SER A 239 -5.43 13.85 7.28
CA SER A 239 -5.18 15.29 7.07
C SER A 239 -5.89 15.82 5.83
N GLU A 240 -5.97 15.01 4.77
CA GLU A 240 -6.70 15.32 3.56
C GLU A 240 -8.21 15.10 3.68
N ARG A 241 -8.75 14.72 4.85
CA ARG A 241 -10.18 14.47 5.09
C ARG A 241 -10.74 13.40 4.14
N MET A 242 -10.05 12.26 4.04
CA MET A 242 -10.49 11.14 3.21
C MET A 242 -11.44 10.17 3.92
N ASN A 243 -11.58 10.28 5.25
CA ASN A 243 -12.60 9.53 5.99
C ASN A 243 -13.77 10.46 6.34
N PRO A 244 -14.97 10.27 5.77
CA PRO A 244 -16.09 11.19 5.96
C PRO A 244 -16.68 11.13 7.37
N PHE A 245 -16.41 10.07 8.15
CA PHE A 245 -16.91 9.93 9.51
C PHE A 245 -16.03 10.64 10.55
N LEU A 246 -14.82 11.04 10.16
CA LEU A 246 -13.79 11.48 11.09
C LEU A 246 -13.30 12.90 10.76
N SER A 247 -12.93 13.59 11.83
CA SER A 247 -12.10 14.78 11.79
C SER A 247 -10.72 14.45 12.33
N TYR A 248 -9.70 15.20 11.91
CA TYR A 248 -8.33 14.95 12.31
C TYR A 248 -7.53 16.25 12.44
N SER A 249 -6.70 16.32 13.48
CA SER A 249 -5.57 17.24 13.55
C SER A 249 -4.38 16.56 14.24
N ASN A 250 -3.16 17.02 13.93
CA ASN A 250 -1.96 16.47 14.59
C ASN A 250 -1.98 16.70 16.12
N THR A 251 -2.63 17.75 16.60
CA THR A 251 -2.66 18.14 18.02
C THR A 251 -3.77 17.47 18.79
N SER A 252 -4.98 17.40 18.23
CA SER A 252 -6.16 16.86 18.92
C SER A 252 -6.45 15.38 18.62
N GLY A 253 -5.68 14.78 17.70
CA GLY A 253 -5.86 13.39 17.28
C GLY A 253 -7.05 13.22 16.32
N VAL A 254 -7.59 12.00 16.29
CA VAL A 254 -8.76 11.62 15.49
C VAL A 254 -10.01 11.80 16.34
N ALA A 255 -11.05 12.44 15.81
CA ALA A 255 -12.35 12.58 16.48
C ALA A 255 -13.49 12.28 15.50
N ILE A 256 -14.68 11.99 16.03
CA ILE A 256 -15.89 11.81 15.19
C ILE A 256 -16.24 13.18 14.58
N ALA A 257 -16.49 13.21 13.27
CA ALA A 257 -16.99 14.42 12.62
C ALA A 257 -18.40 14.80 13.13
N SER A 258 -18.75 16.09 13.06
CA SER A 258 -20.08 16.58 13.45
C SER A 258 -21.19 15.79 12.77
N ASP A 259 -22.20 15.39 13.54
CA ASP A 259 -23.38 14.66 13.08
C ASP A 259 -23.12 13.25 12.49
N GLU A 260 -21.90 12.71 12.60
CA GLU A 260 -21.55 11.39 12.06
C GLU A 260 -21.57 10.25 13.09
N LYS A 261 -21.84 10.54 14.38
CA LYS A 261 -21.74 9.55 15.47
C LYS A 261 -22.63 8.31 15.25
N GLU A 262 -23.89 8.51 14.89
CA GLU A 262 -24.83 7.39 14.67
C GLU A 262 -24.45 6.58 13.43
N ARG A 263 -24.05 7.26 12.35
CA ARG A 263 -23.62 6.64 11.10
C ARG A 263 -22.34 5.84 11.29
N LEU A 264 -21.36 6.40 12.02
CA LEU A 264 -20.14 5.71 12.39
C LEU A 264 -20.43 4.51 13.28
N ALA A 265 -21.34 4.60 14.25
CA ALA A 265 -21.72 3.47 15.10
C ALA A 265 -22.29 2.29 14.29
N ALA A 266 -23.16 2.58 13.32
CA ALA A 266 -23.69 1.56 12.43
C ALA A 266 -22.61 1.00 11.49
N TYR A 267 -21.73 1.86 10.98
CA TYR A 267 -20.64 1.46 10.10
C TYR A 267 -19.61 0.60 10.82
N GLN A 268 -19.17 0.98 12.02
CA GLN A 268 -18.24 0.23 12.86
C GLN A 268 -18.73 -1.19 13.11
N LYS A 269 -20.03 -1.39 13.41
CA LYS A 269 -20.61 -2.75 13.55
C LYS A 269 -20.52 -3.57 12.26
N ARG A 270 -20.67 -2.94 11.08
CA ARG A 270 -20.50 -3.63 9.79
C ARG A 270 -19.04 -3.99 9.53
N VAL A 271 -18.11 -3.09 9.87
CA VAL A 271 -16.67 -3.36 9.77
C VAL A 271 -16.28 -4.51 10.69
N ASP A 272 -16.74 -4.51 11.93
CA ASP A 272 -16.49 -5.57 12.90
C ASP A 272 -17.03 -6.93 12.42
N ALA A 273 -18.28 -6.95 11.94
CA ALA A 273 -18.86 -8.15 11.34
C ALA A 273 -18.03 -8.64 10.15
N TYR A 274 -17.62 -7.75 9.24
CA TYR A 274 -16.77 -8.10 8.10
C TYR A 274 -15.42 -8.70 8.55
N LEU A 275 -14.73 -8.03 9.47
CA LEU A 275 -13.42 -8.47 9.97
C LEU A 275 -13.48 -9.82 10.69
N SER A 276 -14.60 -10.11 11.38
CA SER A 276 -14.83 -11.42 12.00
C SER A 276 -14.91 -12.56 10.99
N LEU A 277 -15.35 -12.27 9.76
CA LEU A 277 -15.47 -13.24 8.67
C LEU A 277 -14.14 -13.42 7.93
N THR A 278 -13.36 -12.35 7.79
CA THR A 278 -12.00 -12.44 7.22
C THR A 278 -11.02 -13.16 8.13
N ASN A 279 -11.35 -13.29 9.43
CA ASN A 279 -10.55 -14.00 10.45
C ASN A 279 -10.64 -15.53 10.42
N ALA A 280 -11.25 -16.14 9.41
CA ALA A 280 -11.21 -17.59 9.24
C ALA A 280 -9.90 -18.03 8.57
N LYS A 281 -8.85 -18.30 9.37
CA LYS A 281 -7.65 -19.14 9.12
C LYS A 281 -6.25 -18.51 9.10
N HIS A 282 -6.05 -17.18 9.12
CA HIS A 282 -4.71 -16.60 8.92
C HIS A 282 -4.08 -15.79 10.08
N ILE A 283 -4.69 -15.73 11.27
CA ILE A 283 -4.12 -14.97 12.41
C ILE A 283 -3.58 -15.86 13.54
N MET A 284 -4.00 -17.14 13.65
CA MET A 284 -3.42 -18.07 14.63
C MET A 284 -3.26 -19.47 14.02
N SER A 285 -2.16 -19.70 13.32
CA SER A 285 -1.61 -21.05 13.14
C SER A 285 -0.22 -21.08 13.77
N THR A 286 -0.18 -21.07 15.10
CA THR A 286 0.92 -21.63 15.88
C THR A 286 0.64 -23.11 16.14
N GLU A 287 0.46 -23.91 15.09
CA GLU A 287 0.67 -25.36 15.16
C GLU A 287 1.26 -25.82 13.83
N PRO A 288 2.33 -26.65 13.84
CA PRO A 288 2.95 -27.15 12.64
C PRO A 288 1.99 -28.12 11.94
N GLN A 289 1.49 -27.74 10.76
CA GLN A 289 0.81 -28.68 9.91
C GLN A 289 1.84 -29.69 9.40
N THR A 290 1.62 -30.94 9.76
CA THR A 290 2.34 -32.10 9.24
C THR A 290 2.11 -32.18 7.72
N GLU A 291 3.18 -31.98 6.95
CA GLU A 291 3.17 -32.20 5.51
C GLU A 291 3.06 -33.72 5.26
N ILE A 292 1.92 -34.15 4.72
CA ILE A 292 1.77 -35.47 4.11
C ILE A 292 2.34 -35.36 2.70
N ALA A 293 3.32 -36.21 2.42
CA ALA A 293 4.04 -36.31 1.16
C ALA A 293 3.14 -36.76 -0.02
N GLY A 294 3.43 -36.22 -1.21
CA GLY A 294 2.99 -36.72 -2.52
C GLY A 294 2.15 -35.73 -3.31
N ASP A 295 2.73 -34.97 -4.23
CA ASP A 295 3.05 -35.40 -5.60
C ASP A 295 3.75 -34.26 -6.36
N GLU A 296 4.60 -34.63 -7.31
CA GLU A 296 5.53 -33.77 -8.06
C GLU A 296 4.86 -32.61 -8.85
N PRO A 297 5.46 -31.40 -8.90
CA PRO A 297 5.20 -30.44 -9.97
C PRO A 297 6.17 -30.62 -11.15
N ALA A 298 5.61 -30.71 -12.36
CA ALA A 298 6.31 -30.63 -13.64
C ALA A 298 6.81 -29.19 -13.93
N PRO A 299 7.79 -29.00 -14.82
CA PRO A 299 8.86 -28.02 -14.62
C PRO A 299 8.54 -26.61 -15.14
N GLU A 300 8.82 -25.60 -14.32
CA GLU A 300 9.01 -24.23 -14.79
C GLU A 300 10.44 -24.07 -15.34
N VAL A 301 10.50 -23.59 -16.59
CA VAL A 301 11.74 -23.27 -17.29
C VAL A 301 12.26 -21.92 -16.79
N GLY A 302 13.49 -21.93 -16.27
CA GLY A 302 14.40 -20.80 -16.36
C GLY A 302 14.45 -19.85 -15.16
N THR A 303 15.03 -20.31 -14.06
CA THR A 303 16.25 -19.77 -13.42
C THR A 303 16.57 -20.69 -12.25
N THR A 304 17.75 -21.32 -12.25
CA THR A 304 18.23 -22.14 -11.12
C THR A 304 18.50 -21.26 -9.90
N GLU A 305 17.45 -20.90 -9.17
CA GLU A 305 17.56 -20.72 -7.72
C GLU A 305 17.27 -22.08 -7.09
N VAL A 306 18.30 -22.70 -6.53
CA VAL A 306 18.15 -23.92 -5.75
C VAL A 306 17.14 -23.61 -4.64
N PRO A 307 16.03 -24.38 -4.50
CA PRO A 307 15.08 -24.15 -3.43
C PRO A 307 15.82 -24.12 -2.09
N ARG A 308 15.71 -23.00 -1.37
CA ARG A 308 16.43 -22.79 -0.12
C ARG A 308 16.01 -23.85 0.88
N ALA A 309 16.95 -24.67 1.34
CA ALA A 309 16.70 -25.60 2.43
C ALA A 309 16.16 -24.83 3.65
N THR A 310 14.93 -25.13 4.05
CA THR A 310 14.16 -24.40 5.07
C THR A 310 14.58 -24.73 6.51
N SER A 311 15.60 -25.56 6.70
CA SER A 311 16.11 -25.98 8.02
C SER A 311 17.25 -25.11 8.58
N GLY A 312 17.80 -24.19 7.79
CA GLY A 312 18.91 -23.34 8.22
C GLY A 312 18.49 -22.33 9.30
N LYS A 313 19.20 -22.29 10.43
CA LYS A 313 19.02 -21.30 11.51
C LYS A 313 20.19 -20.32 11.52
N ASN A 314 19.90 -19.03 11.66
CA ASN A 314 20.92 -18.00 11.90
C ASN A 314 21.06 -17.74 13.40
N VAL A 315 22.25 -17.96 13.95
CA VAL A 315 22.53 -17.77 15.39
C VAL A 315 23.63 -16.73 15.58
N ILE A 316 23.38 -15.74 16.44
CA ILE A 316 24.37 -14.73 16.83
C ILE A 316 24.81 -15.00 18.27
N LEU A 317 26.08 -15.33 18.47
CA LEU A 317 26.70 -15.43 19.79
C LEU A 317 27.21 -14.06 20.21
N TYR A 318 26.59 -13.44 21.22
CA TYR A 318 27.02 -12.15 21.77
C TYR A 318 27.62 -12.32 23.17
N GLY A 319 28.53 -11.43 23.58
CA GLY A 319 29.17 -11.48 24.89
C GLY A 319 30.48 -10.69 24.93
N VAL A 320 31.04 -10.49 26.13
CA VAL A 320 32.28 -9.74 26.35
C VAL A 320 33.49 -10.36 25.62
N PRO A 321 34.53 -9.59 25.25
CA PRO A 321 35.77 -10.15 24.71
C PRO A 321 36.33 -11.25 25.64
N GLY A 322 36.81 -12.36 25.06
CA GLY A 322 37.32 -13.49 25.84
C GLY A 322 36.27 -14.47 26.38
N SER A 323 34.96 -14.23 26.19
CA SER A 323 33.89 -15.13 26.66
C SER A 323 33.76 -16.48 25.92
N GLY A 324 34.76 -16.88 25.12
CA GLY A 324 34.78 -18.17 24.43
C GLY A 324 33.89 -18.30 23.18
N LYS A 325 33.33 -17.21 22.63
CA LYS A 325 32.41 -17.28 21.45
C LYS A 325 32.96 -18.11 20.28
N SER A 326 34.20 -17.87 19.87
CA SER A 326 34.83 -18.61 18.77
C SER A 326 35.06 -20.09 19.11
N TYR A 327 35.33 -20.39 20.38
CA TYR A 327 35.47 -21.77 20.86
C TYR A 327 34.11 -22.49 20.79
N THR A 328 33.03 -21.84 21.23
CA THR A 328 31.66 -22.39 21.16
C THR A 328 31.22 -22.72 19.73
N ILE A 329 31.62 -21.91 18.73
CA ILE A 329 31.33 -22.20 17.32
C ILE A 329 32.00 -23.51 16.87
N GLY A 330 33.27 -23.69 17.21
CA GLY A 330 34.02 -24.90 16.84
C GLY A 330 33.51 -26.17 17.51
N GLU A 331 33.05 -26.07 18.76
CA GLU A 331 32.61 -27.23 19.55
C GLU A 331 31.16 -27.64 19.28
N LEU A 332 30.23 -26.67 19.20
CA LEU A 332 28.79 -26.94 19.18
C LEU A 332 28.13 -26.82 17.80
N TYR A 333 28.84 -26.28 16.80
CA TYR A 333 28.29 -26.07 15.47
C TYR A 333 29.06 -26.86 14.42
N CYS A 334 30.18 -26.32 13.94
CA CYS A 334 30.97 -26.93 12.89
C CYS A 334 32.42 -26.42 12.97
N ASN A 335 33.37 -27.35 12.86
CA ASN A 335 34.80 -27.07 12.75
C ASN A 335 35.41 -27.58 11.43
N ASP A 336 34.58 -28.09 10.52
CA ASP A 336 35.01 -28.63 9.24
C ASP A 336 35.06 -27.51 8.18
N GLU A 337 36.28 -27.16 7.77
CA GLU A 337 36.56 -26.07 6.83
C GLU A 337 35.92 -26.28 5.45
N ASN A 338 35.60 -27.52 5.05
CA ASN A 338 34.93 -27.78 3.77
C ASN A 338 33.42 -27.48 3.81
N ARG A 339 32.86 -27.26 5.00
CA ARG A 339 31.43 -27.01 5.23
C ARG A 339 31.16 -25.67 5.90
N MET A 340 32.18 -24.83 6.08
CA MET A 340 32.06 -23.53 6.72
C MET A 340 32.89 -22.46 6.02
N GLU A 341 32.37 -21.23 5.94
CA GLU A 341 33.14 -20.05 5.56
C GLU A 341 33.26 -19.11 6.76
N ARG A 342 34.46 -18.53 6.98
CA ARG A 342 34.70 -17.56 8.06
C ARG A 342 34.97 -16.19 7.46
N ILE A 343 34.14 -15.22 7.84
CA ILE A 343 34.29 -13.81 7.46
C ILE A 343 34.37 -12.94 8.71
N VAL A 344 35.20 -11.89 8.65
CA VAL A 344 35.31 -10.89 9.72
C VAL A 344 34.83 -9.56 9.14
N PHE A 345 33.77 -9.02 9.71
CA PHE A 345 33.29 -7.68 9.37
C PHE A 345 34.19 -6.65 10.05
N GLY A 346 35.10 -6.05 9.28
CA GLY A 346 35.84 -4.87 9.72
C GLY A 346 34.93 -3.64 9.71
N VAL A 347 35.10 -2.76 10.70
CA VAL A 347 34.50 -1.42 10.66
C VAL A 347 35.46 -0.54 9.84
N ALA A 348 35.00 -0.04 8.70
CA ALA A 348 35.72 0.95 7.91
C ALA A 348 35.51 2.35 8.48
#